data_AF-A0A485AP82-F1
#
_entry.id   AF-A0A485AP82-F1
#
_cell.length_a   1.000
_cell.length_b   1.000
_cell.length_c   1.000
_cell.angle_alpha   90.00
_cell.angle_beta   90.00
_cell.angle_gamma   90.00
#
_symmetry.space_group_name_H-M   'P 1'
#
loop_
_entity.id
_entity.type
_entity.pdbx_description
1 polymer ?
#
loop_
_entity_poly.entity_id
_entity_poly.type
_entity_poly.pdbx_seq_one_letter_code
_entity_poly.pdbx_strand_id
1 'polypeptide(L)' 'MCGYPSLQYFYSVFKKEYDTTPKEYREQHSEALIQA' A
#
# COMPACT_ATOMS: atom_id res chain seq x y z
N MET A 1 -4.33 -10.66 8.79
CA MET A 1 -5.37 -9.80 8.18
C MET A 1 -5.56 -8.58 9.09
N CYS A 2 -5.54 -7.36 8.57
CA CYS A 2 -5.53 -6.12 9.38
C CYS A 2 -6.94 -5.57 9.71
N GLY A 3 -7.97 -6.43 9.75
CA GLY A 3 -9.34 -6.02 10.12
C GLY A 3 -10.19 -5.43 8.99
N TYR A 4 -9.71 -5.38 7.74
CA TYR A 4 -10.50 -4.89 6.61
C TYR A 4 -11.47 -5.95 6.06
N PRO A 5 -12.70 -5.56 5.66
CA PRO A 5 -13.75 -6.49 5.22
C PRO A 5 -13.48 -7.11 3.83
N SER A 6 -12.59 -6.52 3.02
CA SER A 6 -12.14 -7.06 1.73
C SER A 6 -10.85 -6.40 1.28
N LEU A 7 -10.17 -7.01 0.30
CA LEU A 7 -8.99 -6.41 -0.33
C LEU A 7 -9.35 -5.12 -1.07
N GLN A 8 -10.49 -5.09 -1.76
CA GLN A 8 -10.97 -3.90 -2.45
C GLN A 8 -11.19 -2.74 -1.47
N TYR A 9 -11.80 -3.00 -0.31
CA TYR A 9 -12.00 -1.96 0.72
C TYR A 9 -10.66 -1.42 1.23
N PHE A 10 -9.68 -2.31 1.47
CA PHE A 10 -8.33 -1.89 1.84
C PHE A 10 -7.70 -0.98 0.79
N TYR A 11 -7.76 -1.33 -0.50
CA TYR A 11 -7.24 -0.49 -1.59
C TYR A 11 -7.93 0.88 -1.65
N SER A 12 -9.26 0.93 -1.46
CA SER A 12 -10.02 2.18 -1.48
C SER A 12 -9.64 3.11 -0.32
N VAL A 13 -9.54 2.58 0.90
CA VAL A 13 -9.12 3.36 2.08
C VAL A 13 -7.68 3.82 1.91
N PHE A 14 -6.77 2.91 1.53
CA PHE A 14 -5.35 3.22 1.37
C PHE A 14 -5.12 4.33 0.32
N LYS A 15 -5.79 4.25 -0.83
CA LYS A 15 -5.67 5.27 -1.87
C LYS A 15 -6.24 6.62 -1.43
N LYS A 16 -7.28 6.64 -0.62
CA LYS A 16 -7.83 7.90 -0.08
C LYS A 16 -6.84 8.57 0.90
N GLU A 17 -6.19 7.80 1.75
CA GLU A 17 -5.32 8.33 2.80
C GLU A 17 -3.91 8.69 2.29
N TYR A 18 -3.40 7.96 1.30
CA TYR A 18 -2.01 8.10 0.81
C TYR A 18 -1.88 8.54 -0.65
N ASP A 19 -3.00 8.76 -1.36
CA ASP A 19 -3.08 9.09 -2.80
C ASP A 19 -2.40 8.06 -3.74
N THR A 20 -1.97 6.92 -3.22
CA THR A 20 -1.24 5.89 -3.97
C THR A 20 -1.82 4.51 -3.69
N THR A 21 -1.50 3.51 -4.51
CA THR A 21 -1.90 2.13 -4.25
C THR A 21 -0.92 1.45 -3.28
N PRO A 22 -1.37 0.41 -2.53
CA PRO A 22 -0.47 -0.39 -1.69
C PRO A 22 0.71 -1.02 -2.45
N LYS A 23 0.59 -1.21 -3.78
CA LYS A 23 1.68 -1.72 -4.62
C LYS A 23 2.73 -0.64 -4.86
N GLU A 24 2.30 0.52 -5.35
CA GLU A 24 3.18 1.66 -5.63
C GLU A 24 3.87 2.13 -4.34
N TYR A 25 3.13 2.24 -3.24
CA TYR A 25 3.69 2.58 -1.93
C TYR A 25 4.79 1.60 -1.53
N ARG A 26 4.57 0.28 -1.72
CA ARG A 26 5.58 -0.73 -1.46
C ARG A 26 6.77 -0.55 -2.38
N GLU A 27 6.59 -0.33 -3.68
CA GLU A 27 7.71 -0.12 -4.61
C GLU A 27 8.56 1.11 -4.21
N GLN A 28 7.92 2.18 -3.72
CA GLN A 28 8.61 3.39 -3.28
C GLN A 28 9.31 3.25 -1.91
N HIS A 29 8.75 2.46 -0.99
CA HIS A 29 9.19 2.37 0.41
C HIS A 29 9.81 1.02 0.80
N SER A 30 9.95 0.08 -0.14
CA SER A 30 10.63 -1.18 0.13
C SER A 30 12.12 -0.91 0.32
N GLU A 31 12.64 -1.25 1.50
CA GLU A 31 14.08 -1.22 1.83
C GLU A 31 14.95 -2.00 0.84
N ALA A 32 14.35 -2.87 0.02
CA ALA A 32 15.00 -3.62 -1.06
C ALA A 32 15.60 -2.75 -2.19
N LEU A 33 15.23 -1.47 -2.30
CA LEU A 33 15.80 -0.54 -3.30
C LEU A 33 16.84 0.45 -2.71
N ILE A 34 17.09 0.45 -1.40
CA ILE A 34 18.07 1.35 -0.75
C ILE A 34 19.46 0.68 -0.59
N GLN A 35 19.68 -0.50 -1.21
CA GLN A 35 20.97 -1.21 -1.19
C GLN A 35 21.44 -1.66 -2.59
N ALA A 36 21.32 -0.83 -3.63
CA ALA A 36 21.96 -1.06 -4.92
C ALA A 36 22.68 0.20 -5.42
#